data_AF-A0A8M1M548-F1
#
_entry.id   AF-A0A8M1M548-F1
#
_cell.length_a   1.000
_cell.length_b   1.000
_cell.length_c   1.000
_cell.angle_alpha   90.00
_cell.angle_beta   90.00
_cell.angle_gamma   90.00
#
_symmetry.space_group_name_H-M   'P 1'
#
loop_
_entity.id
_entity.type
_entity.pdbx_description
1 polymer ?
#
loop_
_entity_poly.entity_id
_entity_poly.type
_entity_poly.pdbx_seq_one_letter_code
_entity_poly.pdbx_strand_id
1 'polypeptide(L)'
;MAQSSMPPKSDVLSQDELRKKLYQTFKDRGILDTLKTQLRNQLIHELMHPVLSGELQPRSISVEGSALLIGASNSLVADYLQRCGYEYSLSVFFPESGLAKEKVFTMQDLLQLIKINPESRLYKSLISGFDKENKGFLMQFLRELAEYHQSKVSCDMETQTSSTFPSKDSLAEKLQLIDDQFADAYPQRPKLESLEIKLNEYKREIEQQLQAEMCQKLKYFKDTKIAKVKMEEKRKAEKELAEFRNELERACQAKSEALISREKMALERIQKHQEALDKKALLMQSIVSFFHHLECPSPSVPDETLLAFEIQLECHLLVMPSLDSY
;
A
#
# COMPACT_ATOMS: atom_id res chain seq x y z
N MET A 1 -66.67 14.70 24.64
CA MET A 1 -65.54 15.65 24.64
C MET A 1 -64.27 14.84 24.48
N ALA A 2 -63.58 15.00 23.37
CA ALA A 2 -62.32 14.30 23.07
C ALA A 2 -61.15 15.21 23.46
N GLN A 3 -60.16 14.67 24.19
CA GLN A 3 -58.82 15.25 24.25
C GLN A 3 -57.82 14.22 23.74
N SER A 4 -57.09 14.67 22.74
CA SER A 4 -56.18 13.94 21.88
C SER A 4 -54.84 13.68 22.57
N SER A 5 -54.38 12.43 22.52
CA SER A 5 -53.02 12.03 22.84
C SER A 5 -52.14 12.22 21.59
N MET A 6 -51.13 13.09 21.70
CA MET A 6 -50.06 13.26 20.69
C MET A 6 -48.86 12.37 21.06
N PRO A 7 -48.16 11.77 20.07
CA PRO A 7 -46.99 10.92 20.33
C PRO A 7 -45.73 11.76 20.62
N PRO A 8 -44.71 11.18 21.29
CA PRO A 8 -43.48 11.89 21.63
C PRO A 8 -42.65 12.18 20.39
N LYS A 9 -42.19 13.44 20.26
CA LYS A 9 -41.32 13.90 19.17
C LYS A 9 -39.97 13.20 19.27
N SER A 10 -39.58 12.51 18.20
CA SER A 10 -38.25 11.94 18.01
C SER A 10 -37.21 13.07 18.03
N ASP A 11 -36.37 13.08 19.05
CA ASP A 11 -35.30 14.06 19.24
C ASP A 11 -34.18 13.74 18.23
N VAL A 12 -34.27 14.35 17.05
CA VAL A 12 -33.24 14.25 16.01
C VAL A 12 -32.06 15.09 16.46
N LEU A 13 -31.15 14.48 17.23
CA LEU A 13 -29.92 15.12 17.66
C LEU A 13 -29.13 15.61 16.44
N SER A 14 -28.69 16.87 16.48
CA SER A 14 -27.83 17.40 15.42
C SER A 14 -26.47 16.67 15.43
N GLN A 15 -25.83 16.59 14.26
CA GLN A 15 -24.54 15.90 14.09
C GLN A 15 -23.47 16.37 15.09
N ASP A 16 -23.49 17.66 15.46
CA ASP A 16 -22.53 18.23 16.39
C ASP A 16 -22.84 17.91 17.85
N GLU A 17 -24.11 17.75 18.21
CA GLU A 17 -24.50 17.26 19.54
C GLU A 17 -24.13 15.80 19.72
N LEU A 18 -24.30 14.99 18.66
CA LEU A 18 -23.87 13.59 18.66
C LEU A 18 -22.35 13.49 18.81
N ARG A 19 -21.57 14.30 18.07
CA ARG A 19 -20.10 14.38 18.21
C ARG A 19 -19.67 14.78 19.61
N LYS A 20 -20.30 15.80 20.20
CA LYS A 20 -20.00 16.24 21.57
C LYS A 20 -20.32 15.16 22.59
N LYS A 21 -21.47 14.49 22.47
CA LYS A 21 -21.84 13.36 23.33
C LYS A 21 -20.87 12.20 23.20
N LEU A 22 -20.49 11.81 21.99
CA LEU A 22 -19.48 10.75 21.75
C LEU A 22 -18.13 11.11 22.37
N TYR A 23 -17.64 12.33 22.14
CA TYR A 23 -16.39 12.79 22.72
C TYR A 23 -16.43 12.75 24.25
N GLN A 24 -17.52 13.24 24.86
CA GLN A 24 -17.70 13.21 26.30
C GLN A 24 -17.79 11.77 26.82
N THR A 25 -18.50 10.89 26.13
CA THR A 25 -18.62 9.47 26.50
C THR A 25 -17.26 8.75 26.46
N PHE A 26 -16.44 9.02 25.43
CA PHE A 26 -15.10 8.45 25.33
C PHE A 26 -14.13 9.02 26.38
N LYS A 27 -14.31 10.29 26.75
CA LYS A 27 -13.55 10.94 27.82
C LYS A 27 -13.91 10.37 29.19
N ASP A 28 -15.19 10.27 29.52
CA ASP A 28 -15.67 9.79 30.83
C ASP A 28 -15.36 8.31 31.04
N ARG A 29 -15.30 7.52 29.96
CA ARG A 29 -14.91 6.10 30.01
C ARG A 29 -13.39 5.87 29.99
N GLY A 30 -12.56 6.92 29.93
CA GLY A 30 -11.09 6.81 29.88
C GLY A 30 -10.53 6.19 28.60
N ILE A 31 -11.37 5.99 27.58
CA ILE A 31 -10.97 5.37 26.31
C ILE A 31 -10.19 6.38 25.45
N LEU A 32 -10.47 7.67 25.61
CA LEU A 32 -9.84 8.74 24.83
C LEU A 32 -8.31 8.76 24.98
N ASP A 33 -7.79 8.59 26.20
CA ASP A 33 -6.35 8.57 26.46
C ASP A 33 -5.69 7.30 25.91
N THR A 34 -6.40 6.18 25.97
CA THR A 34 -5.95 4.91 25.37
C THR A 34 -5.88 5.04 23.86
N LEU A 35 -6.91 5.62 23.23
CA LEU A 35 -6.97 5.82 21.78
C LEU A 35 -5.89 6.82 21.32
N LYS A 36 -5.68 7.91 22.07
CA LYS A 36 -4.63 8.90 21.81
C LYS A 36 -3.24 8.29 21.90
N THR A 37 -3.01 7.42 22.90
CA THR A 37 -1.75 6.69 23.06
C THR A 37 -1.54 5.69 21.93
N GLN A 38 -2.57 4.94 21.54
CA GLN A 38 -2.52 4.01 20.41
C GLN A 38 -2.22 4.74 19.10
N LEU A 39 -2.94 5.82 18.79
CA LEU A 39 -2.69 6.65 17.60
C LEU A 39 -1.28 7.24 17.59
N ARG A 40 -0.80 7.74 18.74
CA ARG A 40 0.57 8.25 18.86
C ARG A 40 1.61 7.16 18.61
N ASN A 41 1.41 5.97 19.16
CA ASN A 41 2.32 4.84 18.97
C ASN A 41 2.28 4.33 17.52
N GLN A 42 1.10 4.32 16.89
CA GLN A 42 0.95 3.97 15.47
C GLN A 42 1.65 4.98 14.57
N LEU A 43 1.48 6.28 14.84
CA LEU A 43 2.14 7.35 14.11
C LEU A 43 3.66 7.30 14.30
N ILE A 44 4.14 7.08 15.53
CA ILE A 44 5.57 6.90 15.80
C ILE A 44 6.09 5.67 15.05
N HIS A 45 5.36 4.55 15.05
CA HIS A 45 5.77 3.35 14.33
C HIS A 45 5.80 3.57 12.80
N GLU A 46 4.82 4.26 12.22
CA GLU A 46 4.81 4.63 10.80
C GLU A 46 5.88 5.68 10.43
N LEU A 47 6.25 6.56 11.36
CA LEU A 47 7.33 7.52 11.16
C LEU A 47 8.72 6.89 11.37
N MET A 48 8.85 5.94 12.28
CA MET A 48 10.09 5.18 12.54
C MET A 48 10.36 4.14 11.45
N HIS A 49 9.31 3.61 10.82
CA HIS A 49 9.41 2.78 9.64
C HIS A 49 8.78 3.52 8.46
N PRO A 50 9.54 4.33 7.70
CA PRO A 50 9.01 5.01 6.52
C PRO A 50 8.66 3.94 5.46
N VAL A 51 7.42 3.46 5.49
CA VAL A 51 6.92 2.39 4.61
C VAL A 51 6.77 2.88 3.15
N LEU A 52 6.98 4.17 2.83
CA LEU A 52 6.78 4.70 1.47
C LEU A 52 7.74 5.85 1.09
N SER A 53 9.03 5.76 1.41
CA SER A 53 10.05 6.64 0.82
C SER A 53 11.33 5.86 0.57
N GLY A 54 11.81 5.93 -0.67
CA GLY A 54 12.98 5.19 -1.14
C GLY A 54 14.19 5.36 -0.23
N GLU A 55 15.00 4.30 -0.18
CA GLU A 55 16.35 4.24 0.38
C GLU A 55 16.92 5.58 0.87
N LEU A 56 16.65 5.90 2.13
CA LEU A 56 17.57 6.68 2.95
C LEU A 56 18.19 5.76 4.01
N GLN A 57 18.59 4.56 3.58
CA GLN A 57 19.81 4.01 4.15
C GLN A 57 20.93 4.94 3.69
N PRO A 58 21.78 5.47 4.57
CA PRO A 58 23.02 6.09 4.15
C PRO A 58 23.72 5.05 3.29
N ARG A 59 23.80 5.31 1.99
CA ARG A 59 24.39 4.48 0.94
C ARG A 59 25.52 3.65 1.56
N SER A 60 25.24 2.38 1.85
CA SER A 60 26.22 1.49 2.47
C SER A 60 27.32 1.28 1.45
N ILE A 61 28.40 2.06 1.59
CA ILE A 61 29.67 1.72 0.97
C ILE A 61 30.11 0.46 1.70
N SER A 62 29.69 -0.69 1.19
CA SER A 62 30.09 -2.01 1.67
C SER A 62 31.57 -2.20 1.42
N VAL A 63 32.36 -1.70 2.38
CA VAL A 63 33.74 -2.08 2.64
C VAL A 63 33.74 -2.31 4.14
N GLU A 64 33.97 -3.52 4.62
CA GLU A 64 33.88 -3.86 6.06
C GLU A 64 34.64 -2.86 6.99
N GLY A 65 35.70 -2.21 6.47
CA GLY A 65 36.42 -1.14 7.15
C GLY A 65 35.73 0.23 7.20
N SER A 66 34.83 0.55 6.27
CA SER A 66 34.06 1.81 6.26
C SER A 66 33.04 1.85 7.41
N ALA A 67 32.40 0.72 7.73
CA ALA A 67 31.42 0.64 8.82
C ALA A 67 32.07 0.90 10.20
N LEU A 68 33.27 0.34 10.44
CA LEU A 68 34.04 0.60 11.66
C LEU A 68 34.52 2.05 11.73
N LEU A 69 35.00 2.62 10.61
CA LEU A 69 35.41 4.02 10.55
C LEU A 69 34.25 4.99 10.75
N ILE A 70 33.06 4.67 10.22
CA ILE A 70 31.83 5.45 10.44
C ILE A 70 31.42 5.38 11.91
N GLY A 71 31.42 4.19 12.52
CA GLY A 71 31.12 4.03 13.95
C GLY A 71 32.11 4.77 14.84
N ALA A 72 33.40 4.74 14.51
CA ALA A 72 34.44 5.50 15.20
C ALA A 72 34.28 7.01 15.03
N SER A 73 33.97 7.47 13.82
CA SER A 73 33.68 8.89 13.56
C SER A 73 32.49 9.39 14.37
N ASN A 74 31.42 8.60 14.42
CA ASN A 74 30.24 8.93 15.22
C ASN A 74 30.56 8.90 16.73
N SER A 75 31.43 7.99 17.17
CA SER A 75 31.87 7.94 18.57
C SER A 75 32.73 9.15 18.97
N LEU A 76 33.58 9.65 18.07
CA LEU A 76 34.35 10.89 18.27
C LEU A 76 33.44 12.09 18.50
N VAL A 77 32.41 12.22 17.67
CA VAL A 77 31.42 13.30 17.78
C VAL A 77 30.58 13.15 19.05
N ALA A 78 30.15 11.93 19.37
CA ALA A 78 29.38 11.66 20.58
C ALA A 78 30.16 12.01 21.87
N ASP A 79 31.44 11.60 21.98
CA ASP A 79 32.31 11.96 23.11
C ASP A 79 32.48 13.48 23.22
N TYR A 80 32.70 14.17 22.10
CA TYR A 80 32.80 15.63 22.08
C TYR A 80 31.50 16.31 22.55
N LEU A 81 30.35 15.91 22.00
CA LEU A 81 29.04 16.48 22.38
C LEU A 81 28.74 16.26 23.87
N GLN A 82 29.09 15.09 24.39
CA GLN A 82 28.93 14.75 25.81
C GLN A 82 29.84 15.60 26.70
N ARG A 83 31.14 15.71 26.38
CA ARG A 83 32.09 16.50 27.18
C ARG A 83 31.82 18.00 27.15
N CYS A 84 31.29 18.51 26.05
CA CYS A 84 30.86 19.90 25.91
C CYS A 84 29.48 20.20 26.51
N GLY A 85 28.76 19.19 27.04
CA GLY A 85 27.46 19.36 27.68
C GLY A 85 26.31 19.67 26.72
N TYR A 86 26.41 19.26 25.45
CA TYR A 86 25.36 19.44 24.45
C TYR A 86 24.30 18.34 24.56
N GLU A 87 23.63 18.26 25.71
CA GLU A 87 22.67 17.20 26.06
C GLU A 87 21.54 17.03 25.03
N TYR A 88 20.97 18.14 24.54
CA TYR A 88 19.92 18.10 23.53
C TYR A 88 20.42 17.52 22.20
N SER A 89 21.53 18.04 21.69
CA SER A 89 22.15 17.56 20.45
C SER A 89 22.55 16.09 20.56
N LEU A 90 23.09 15.66 21.71
CA LEU A 90 23.44 14.28 21.98
C LEU A 90 22.22 13.36 21.96
N SER A 91 21.08 13.81 22.52
CA SER A 91 19.83 13.03 22.55
C SER A 91 19.24 12.76 21.17
N VAL A 92 19.44 13.68 20.23
CA VAL A 92 19.01 13.56 18.82
C VAL A 92 20.06 12.80 18.00
N PHE A 93 21.34 13.00 18.31
CA PHE A 93 22.45 12.40 17.57
C PHE A 93 22.51 10.87 17.69
N PHE A 94 22.26 10.29 18.88
CA PHE A 94 22.28 8.83 19.04
C PHE A 94 21.27 8.09 18.13
N PRO A 95 19.97 8.45 18.09
CA PRO A 95 19.03 7.81 17.18
C PRO A 95 19.30 8.11 15.70
N GLU A 96 19.76 9.33 15.35
CA GLU A 96 20.06 9.69 13.96
C GLU A 96 21.32 9.01 13.40
N SER A 97 22.35 8.84 14.23
CA SER A 97 23.63 8.22 13.84
C SER A 97 23.60 6.69 13.87
N GLY A 98 22.53 6.10 14.40
CA GLY A 98 22.44 4.66 14.66
C GLY A 98 23.43 4.16 15.72
N LEU A 99 24.08 5.06 16.46
CA LEU A 99 25.05 4.73 17.49
C LEU A 99 24.30 4.36 18.78
N ALA A 100 24.44 3.10 19.22
CA ALA A 100 23.94 2.71 20.54
C ALA A 100 24.88 3.24 21.63
N LYS A 101 24.35 3.68 22.76
CA LYS A 101 25.15 4.13 23.93
C LYS A 101 26.17 3.09 24.40
N GLU A 102 25.90 1.81 24.15
CA GLU A 102 26.75 0.66 24.49
C GLU A 102 27.86 0.39 23.46
N LYS A 103 27.78 0.98 22.26
CA LYS A 103 28.71 0.77 21.13
C LYS A 103 29.69 1.94 20.92
N VAL A 104 29.78 2.85 21.88
CA VAL A 104 30.73 3.97 21.80
C VAL A 104 32.14 3.40 21.97
N PHE A 105 33.00 3.63 20.97
CA PHE A 105 34.39 3.16 21.02
C PHE A 105 35.15 3.82 22.19
N THR A 106 35.97 3.03 22.89
CA THR A 106 36.87 3.59 23.89
C THR A 106 38.02 4.34 23.24
N MET A 107 38.71 5.18 24.01
CA MET A 107 39.91 5.88 23.56
C MET A 107 40.94 4.92 22.95
N GLN A 108 41.18 3.80 23.63
CA GLN A 108 42.15 2.80 23.20
C GLN A 108 41.74 2.19 21.85
N ASP A 109 40.45 1.92 21.66
CA ASP A 109 39.92 1.39 20.40
C ASP A 109 40.08 2.39 19.26
N LEU A 110 39.81 3.68 19.51
CA LEU A 110 39.96 4.75 18.52
C LEU A 110 41.42 4.94 18.11
N LEU A 111 42.36 4.93 19.07
CA LEU A 111 43.79 5.05 18.78
C LEU A 111 44.32 3.86 17.98
N GLN A 112 43.85 2.64 18.27
CA GLN A 112 44.18 1.44 17.50
C GLN A 112 43.59 1.50 16.09
N LEU A 113 42.35 1.97 15.94
CA LEU A 113 41.68 2.07 14.63
C LEU A 113 42.32 3.13 13.72
N ILE A 114 42.74 4.28 14.28
CA ILE A 114 43.45 5.34 13.55
C ILE A 114 44.90 4.93 13.24
N LYS A 115 45.38 3.79 13.77
CA LYS A 115 46.73 3.22 13.54
C LYS A 115 47.85 4.21 13.81
N ILE A 116 47.73 5.03 14.85
CA ILE A 116 48.81 5.93 15.26
C ILE A 116 49.91 5.08 15.91
N ASN A 117 51.16 5.24 15.45
CA ASN A 117 52.29 4.49 16.00
C ASN A 117 52.44 4.79 17.53
N PRO A 118 52.43 3.76 18.41
CA PRO A 118 52.59 3.93 19.85
C PRO A 118 53.86 4.67 20.28
N GLU A 119 54.92 4.61 19.46
CA GLU A 119 56.20 5.27 19.74
C GLU A 119 56.20 6.76 19.35
N SER A 120 55.21 7.20 18.55
CA SER A 120 55.13 8.57 18.05
C SER A 120 54.89 9.58 19.18
N ARG A 121 55.43 10.79 18.99
CA ARG A 121 55.19 11.92 19.92
C ARG A 121 53.69 12.25 20.01
N LEU A 122 52.97 12.13 18.90
CA LEU A 122 51.51 12.34 18.84
C LEU A 122 50.75 11.35 19.74
N TYR A 123 51.06 10.05 19.66
CA TYR A 123 50.42 9.03 20.49
C TYR A 123 50.63 9.28 21.99
N LYS A 124 51.87 9.59 22.39
CA LYS A 124 52.21 9.89 23.78
C LYS A 124 51.51 11.16 24.29
N SER A 125 51.41 12.18 23.44
CA SER A 125 50.73 13.43 23.78
C SER A 125 49.22 13.21 23.96
N LEU A 126 48.58 12.50 23.02
CA LEU A 126 47.14 12.19 23.04
C LEU A 126 46.71 11.40 24.28
N ILE A 127 47.50 10.39 24.69
CA ILE A 127 47.22 9.63 25.92
C ILE A 127 47.39 10.51 27.16
N SER A 128 48.42 11.36 27.20
CA SER A 128 48.71 12.19 28.38
C SER A 128 47.78 13.39 28.57
N GLY A 129 47.18 13.89 27.49
CA GLY A 129 46.27 15.04 27.49
C GLY A 129 44.81 14.70 27.80
N PHE A 130 44.42 13.43 27.63
CA PHE A 130 43.03 13.00 27.74
C PHE A 130 42.43 13.15 29.14
N ASP A 131 43.23 12.92 30.19
CA ASP A 131 42.81 13.08 31.59
C ASP A 131 42.83 14.53 32.08
N LYS A 132 43.46 15.43 31.32
CA LYS A 132 43.73 16.81 31.74
C LYS A 132 42.70 17.81 31.23
N GLU A 133 42.00 17.51 30.14
CA GLU A 133 41.08 18.45 29.49
C GLU A 133 39.64 17.94 29.32
N ASN A 134 38.70 18.76 29.76
CA ASN A 134 37.25 18.52 29.69
C ASN A 134 36.65 18.68 28.28
N LYS A 135 37.43 18.74 27.20
CA LYS A 135 36.95 19.12 25.85
C LYS A 135 36.79 17.97 24.84
N GLY A 136 36.90 16.72 25.30
CA GLY A 136 36.71 15.51 24.49
C GLY A 136 37.93 15.16 23.63
N PHE A 137 37.98 13.91 23.17
CA PHE A 137 39.13 13.40 22.42
C PHE A 137 39.33 14.10 21.08
N LEU A 138 38.22 14.41 20.37
CA LEU A 138 38.25 15.07 19.07
C LEU A 138 38.99 16.43 19.13
N MET A 139 38.75 17.21 20.19
CA MET A 139 39.38 18.51 20.37
C MET A 139 40.88 18.38 20.66
N GLN A 140 41.28 17.42 21.50
CA GLN A 140 42.70 17.12 21.75
C GLN A 140 43.40 16.71 20.46
N PHE A 141 42.78 15.83 19.68
CA PHE A 141 43.35 15.34 18.43
C PHE A 141 43.61 16.47 17.42
N LEU A 142 42.66 17.38 17.23
CA LEU A 142 42.82 18.51 16.32
C LEU A 142 43.89 19.50 16.77
N ARG A 143 44.00 19.77 18.08
CA ARG A 143 45.05 20.64 18.64
C ARG A 143 46.44 20.06 18.41
N GLU A 144 46.65 18.78 18.72
CA GLU A 144 47.95 18.11 18.54
C GLU A 144 48.38 18.08 17.07
N LEU A 145 47.43 17.89 16.14
CA LEU A 145 47.71 18.00 14.70
C LEU A 145 48.10 19.43 14.31
N ALA A 146 47.40 20.44 14.81
CA ALA A 146 47.72 21.84 14.52
C ALA A 146 49.12 22.22 15.01
N GLU A 147 49.50 21.80 16.22
CA GLU A 147 50.83 22.02 16.80
C GLU A 147 51.93 21.27 16.05
N TYR A 148 51.66 20.03 15.62
CA TYR A 148 52.60 19.23 14.83
C TYR A 148 52.96 19.93 13.50
N HIS A 149 51.97 20.46 12.79
CA HIS A 149 52.21 21.14 11.51
C HIS A 149 52.95 22.47 11.66
N GLN A 150 52.70 23.23 12.74
CA GLN A 150 53.43 24.48 13.01
C GLN A 150 54.91 24.23 13.29
N SER A 151 55.25 23.12 13.95
CA SER A 151 56.65 22.75 14.23
C SER A 151 57.46 22.35 12.99
N LYS A 152 56.79 22.01 11.87
CA LYS A 152 57.42 21.44 10.67
C LYS A 152 57.83 22.50 9.62
N VAL A 153 57.26 23.70 9.70
CA VAL A 153 57.52 24.81 8.75
C VAL A 153 58.85 25.56 9.05
N SER A 154 59.54 25.22 10.15
CA SER A 154 60.76 25.95 10.59
C SER A 154 62.10 25.29 10.19
N CYS A 155 62.14 24.37 9.23
CA CYS A 155 63.39 23.78 8.73
C CYS A 155 63.55 23.98 7.22
N ASP A 156 63.72 25.23 6.79
CA ASP A 156 64.37 25.52 5.51
C ASP A 156 65.87 25.29 5.68
N MET A 157 66.35 24.10 5.29
CA MET A 157 67.77 23.87 5.07
C MET A 157 68.13 24.35 3.66
N GLU A 158 68.59 25.59 3.56
CA GLU A 158 69.26 26.12 2.39
C GLU A 158 70.59 25.38 2.17
N THR A 159 70.66 24.49 1.18
CA THR A 159 71.93 23.94 0.69
C THR A 159 72.56 24.92 -0.29
N GLN A 160 73.69 25.52 0.09
CA GLN A 160 74.54 26.31 -0.79
C GLN A 160 75.32 25.42 -1.77
N THR A 161 75.28 25.75 -3.06
CA THR A 161 76.13 25.14 -4.09
C THR A 161 77.32 26.03 -4.35
N SER A 162 78.48 25.73 -3.76
CA SER A 162 79.74 26.34 -4.19
C SER A 162 80.14 25.76 -5.54
N SER A 163 80.06 26.57 -6.60
CA SER A 163 80.58 26.24 -7.91
C SER A 163 82.10 26.18 -7.87
N THR A 164 82.69 25.02 -8.16
CA THR A 164 83.99 24.85 -8.83
C THR A 164 84.18 23.36 -9.02
N PHE A 165 84.02 22.84 -10.25
CA PHE A 165 84.88 21.82 -10.88
C PHE A 165 84.39 21.59 -12.32
N PRO A 166 85.30 21.54 -13.32
CA PRO A 166 84.94 21.20 -14.69
C PRO A 166 85.00 19.67 -14.84
N SER A 167 83.89 18.97 -14.57
CA SER A 167 83.75 17.57 -15.00
C SER A 167 82.98 17.53 -16.32
N LYS A 168 83.63 16.91 -17.30
CA LYS A 168 83.23 16.69 -18.70
C LYS A 168 82.01 15.77 -18.89
N ASP A 169 80.99 15.90 -18.04
CA ASP A 169 79.70 15.25 -18.17
C ASP A 169 78.63 16.33 -18.01
N SER A 170 78.19 16.94 -19.12
CA SER A 170 77.11 17.92 -19.05
C SER A 170 75.83 17.19 -18.61
N LEU A 171 75.15 17.69 -17.58
CA LEU A 171 73.83 17.18 -17.18
C LEU A 171 72.87 17.15 -18.38
N ALA A 172 73.02 18.10 -19.30
CA ALA A 172 72.25 18.13 -20.54
C ALA A 172 72.52 16.92 -21.45
N GLU A 173 73.75 16.43 -21.54
CA GLU A 173 74.06 15.20 -22.29
C GLU A 173 73.43 13.97 -21.63
N LYS A 174 73.42 13.90 -20.29
CA LYS A 174 72.77 12.80 -19.58
C LYS A 174 71.26 12.82 -19.75
N LEU A 175 70.64 14.01 -19.73
CA LEU A 175 69.22 14.17 -20.01
C LEU A 175 68.89 13.82 -21.46
N GLN A 176 69.71 14.26 -22.41
CA GLN A 176 69.52 13.95 -23.82
C GLN A 176 69.69 12.45 -24.11
N LEU A 177 70.63 11.78 -23.46
CA LEU A 177 70.82 10.33 -23.60
C LEU A 177 69.68 9.52 -22.98
N ILE A 178 69.02 10.04 -21.94
CA ILE A 178 67.77 9.50 -21.41
C ILE A 178 66.66 9.70 -22.45
N ASP A 179 66.49 10.91 -22.97
CA ASP A 179 65.46 11.21 -23.97
C ASP A 179 65.60 10.34 -25.22
N ASP A 180 66.83 10.14 -25.71
CA ASP A 180 67.14 9.28 -26.85
C ASP A 180 66.85 7.79 -26.54
N GLN A 181 67.21 7.29 -25.35
CA GLN A 181 66.86 5.92 -24.93
C GLN A 181 65.34 5.69 -24.81
N PHE A 182 64.59 6.69 -24.36
CA PHE A 182 63.13 6.59 -24.24
C PHE A 182 62.43 6.78 -25.59
N ALA A 183 63.00 7.57 -26.50
CA ALA A 183 62.55 7.67 -27.89
C ALA A 183 62.72 6.33 -28.63
N ASP A 184 63.82 5.61 -28.39
CA ASP A 184 64.08 4.27 -28.94
C ASP A 184 63.28 3.15 -28.25
N ALA A 185 62.76 3.37 -27.04
CA ALA A 185 61.84 2.46 -26.33
C ALA A 185 60.36 2.63 -26.77
N TYR A 186 60.07 3.66 -27.58
CA TYR A 186 58.77 3.93 -28.20
C TYR A 186 58.26 2.98 -29.32
N PRO A 187 58.98 1.96 -29.84
CA PRO A 187 58.48 1.00 -30.82
C PRO A 187 57.30 0.14 -30.37
N GLN A 188 56.87 0.23 -29.11
CA GLN A 188 55.73 -0.53 -28.57
C GLN A 188 54.37 0.15 -28.82
N ARG A 189 54.32 1.38 -29.37
CA ARG A 189 53.07 2.06 -29.73
C ARG A 189 52.13 1.24 -30.63
N PRO A 190 52.59 0.53 -31.68
CA PRO A 190 51.70 -0.29 -32.51
C PRO A 190 51.05 -1.44 -31.73
N LYS A 191 51.74 -1.99 -30.73
CA LYS A 191 51.18 -3.02 -29.83
C LYS A 191 50.18 -2.42 -28.86
N LEU A 192 50.45 -1.23 -28.33
CA LEU A 192 49.52 -0.52 -27.46
C LEU A 192 48.22 -0.14 -28.21
N GLU A 193 48.34 0.37 -29.44
CA GLU A 193 47.21 0.68 -30.32
C GLU A 193 46.41 -0.59 -30.66
N SER A 194 47.08 -1.72 -30.91
CA SER A 194 46.39 -3.01 -31.13
C SER A 194 45.62 -3.50 -29.90
N LEU A 195 46.16 -3.26 -28.69
CA LEU A 195 45.48 -3.59 -27.44
C LEU A 195 44.29 -2.67 -27.18
N GLU A 196 44.43 -1.38 -27.46
CA GLU A 196 43.36 -0.39 -27.34
C GLU A 196 42.19 -0.69 -28.28
N ILE A 197 42.48 -1.06 -29.53
CA ILE A 197 41.47 -1.51 -30.49
C ILE A 197 40.73 -2.74 -29.94
N LYS A 198 41.47 -3.75 -29.47
CA LYS A 198 40.89 -4.99 -28.94
C LYS A 198 40.04 -4.74 -27.68
N LEU A 199 40.46 -3.81 -26.82
CA LEU A 199 39.73 -3.42 -25.61
C LEU A 199 38.42 -2.69 -25.96
N ASN A 200 38.46 -1.82 -26.97
CA ASN A 200 37.27 -1.16 -27.49
C ASN A 200 36.30 -2.13 -28.19
N GLU A 201 36.82 -3.14 -28.89
CA GLU A 201 36.00 -4.21 -29.46
C GLU A 201 35.27 -5.00 -28.36
N TYR A 202 35.97 -5.43 -27.31
CA TYR A 202 35.34 -6.12 -26.18
C TYR A 202 34.31 -5.25 -25.46
N LYS A 203 34.62 -3.96 -25.27
CA LYS A 203 33.66 -3.01 -24.69
C LYS A 203 32.37 -2.95 -25.53
N ARG A 204 32.51 -2.80 -26.84
CA ARG A 204 31.38 -2.76 -27.78
C ARG A 204 30.60 -4.08 -27.79
N GLU A 205 31.28 -5.21 -27.72
CA GLU A 205 30.64 -6.53 -27.69
C GLU A 205 29.81 -6.73 -26.40
N ILE A 206 30.35 -6.34 -25.25
CA ILE A 206 29.62 -6.36 -23.97
C ILE A 206 28.41 -5.42 -24.01
N GLU A 207 28.56 -4.20 -24.55
CA GLU A 207 27.46 -3.25 -24.71
C GLU A 207 26.36 -3.80 -25.64
N GLN A 208 26.75 -4.41 -26.76
CA GLN A 208 25.81 -5.05 -27.69
C GLN A 208 25.09 -6.23 -27.06
N GLN A 209 25.79 -7.07 -26.30
CA GLN A 209 25.19 -8.21 -25.60
C GLN A 209 24.17 -7.72 -24.55
N LEU A 210 24.54 -6.72 -23.74
CA LEU A 210 23.65 -6.14 -22.75
C LEU A 210 22.39 -5.53 -23.39
N GLN A 211 22.56 -4.83 -24.51
CA GLN A 211 21.45 -4.25 -25.25
C GLN A 211 20.53 -5.33 -25.84
N ALA A 212 21.10 -6.41 -26.38
CA ALA A 212 20.35 -7.55 -26.90
C ALA A 212 19.54 -8.26 -25.80
N GLU A 213 20.17 -8.52 -24.65
CA GLU A 213 19.50 -9.11 -23.48
C GLU A 213 18.36 -8.22 -22.96
N MET A 214 18.58 -6.91 -22.89
CA MET A 214 17.55 -5.95 -22.48
C MET A 214 16.38 -5.93 -23.47
N CYS A 215 16.65 -5.88 -24.77
CA CYS A 215 15.64 -5.94 -25.82
C CYS A 215 14.83 -7.24 -25.74
N GLN A 216 15.49 -8.38 -25.50
CA GLN A 216 14.83 -9.67 -25.35
C GLN A 216 13.93 -9.70 -24.11
N LYS A 217 14.43 -9.24 -22.95
CA LYS A 217 13.65 -9.16 -21.70
C LYS A 217 12.44 -8.23 -21.85
N LEU A 218 12.63 -7.08 -22.49
CA LEU A 218 11.55 -6.12 -22.77
C LEU A 218 10.49 -6.74 -23.68
N LYS A 219 10.91 -7.44 -24.72
CA LYS A 219 10.00 -8.13 -25.65
C LYS A 219 9.19 -9.21 -24.92
N TYR A 220 9.85 -10.07 -24.15
CA TYR A 220 9.17 -11.07 -23.32
C TYR A 220 8.16 -10.44 -22.34
N PHE A 221 8.56 -9.34 -21.67
CA PHE A 221 7.67 -8.62 -20.75
C PHE A 221 6.46 -8.06 -21.49
N LYS A 222 6.67 -7.36 -22.62
CA LYS A 222 5.58 -6.83 -23.45
C LYS A 222 4.66 -7.96 -23.90
N ASP A 223 5.18 -9.00 -24.52
CA ASP A 223 4.35 -10.05 -25.10
C ASP A 223 3.61 -10.84 -24.01
N THR A 224 4.30 -11.23 -22.92
CA THR A 224 3.73 -12.11 -21.90
C THR A 224 2.87 -11.35 -20.89
N LYS A 225 3.36 -10.23 -20.34
CA LYS A 225 2.63 -9.51 -19.28
C LYS A 225 1.45 -8.74 -19.87
N ILE A 226 1.61 -8.11 -21.04
CA ILE A 226 0.48 -7.42 -21.68
C ILE A 226 -0.55 -8.44 -22.15
N ALA A 227 -0.16 -9.58 -22.73
CA ALA A 227 -1.14 -10.61 -23.09
C ALA A 227 -1.87 -11.16 -21.85
N LYS A 228 -1.17 -11.39 -20.74
CA LYS A 228 -1.79 -11.86 -19.49
C LYS A 228 -2.80 -10.85 -18.94
N VAL A 229 -2.43 -9.56 -18.88
CA VAL A 229 -3.35 -8.49 -18.43
C VAL A 229 -4.55 -8.38 -19.37
N LYS A 230 -4.32 -8.38 -20.69
CA LYS A 230 -5.42 -8.32 -21.68
C LYS A 230 -6.38 -9.51 -21.56
N MET A 231 -5.87 -10.72 -21.35
CA MET A 231 -6.73 -11.90 -21.16
C MET A 231 -7.52 -11.83 -19.85
N GLU A 232 -6.90 -11.37 -18.77
CA GLU A 232 -7.56 -11.26 -17.47
C GLU A 232 -8.67 -10.19 -17.48
N GLU A 233 -8.41 -9.03 -18.09
CA GLU A 233 -9.42 -7.98 -18.29
C GLU A 233 -10.58 -8.46 -19.17
N LYS A 234 -10.27 -9.16 -20.27
CA LYS A 234 -11.30 -9.76 -21.14
C LYS A 234 -12.16 -10.77 -20.37
N ARG A 235 -11.54 -11.66 -19.60
CA ARG A 235 -12.23 -12.66 -18.76
C ARG A 235 -13.12 -12.00 -17.72
N LYS A 236 -12.67 -10.90 -17.11
CA LYS A 236 -13.45 -10.13 -16.14
C LYS A 236 -14.66 -9.47 -16.80
N ALA A 237 -14.48 -8.81 -17.94
CA ALA A 237 -15.57 -8.19 -18.68
C ALA A 237 -16.62 -9.22 -19.17
N GLU A 238 -16.18 -10.38 -19.66
CA GLU A 238 -17.08 -11.47 -20.06
C GLU A 238 -17.89 -12.00 -18.87
N LYS A 239 -17.26 -12.13 -17.69
CA LYS A 239 -17.93 -12.55 -16.46
C LYS A 239 -19.00 -11.54 -16.02
N GLU A 240 -18.65 -10.25 -15.96
CA GLU A 240 -19.60 -9.19 -15.59
C GLU A 240 -20.78 -9.15 -16.57
N LEU A 241 -20.51 -9.28 -17.88
CA LEU A 241 -21.54 -9.30 -18.90
C LEU A 241 -22.48 -10.51 -18.76
N ALA A 242 -21.94 -11.68 -18.44
CA ALA A 242 -22.74 -12.88 -18.15
C ALA A 242 -23.61 -12.70 -16.89
N GLU A 243 -23.07 -12.10 -15.83
CA GLU A 243 -23.81 -11.79 -14.60
C GLU A 243 -24.98 -10.83 -14.88
N PHE A 244 -24.73 -9.74 -15.63
CA PHE A 244 -25.77 -8.80 -16.06
C PHE A 244 -26.87 -9.47 -16.89
N ARG A 245 -26.49 -10.35 -17.84
CA ARG A 245 -27.47 -11.11 -18.65
C ARG A 245 -28.33 -12.02 -17.78
N ASN A 246 -27.73 -12.76 -16.86
CA ASN A 246 -28.45 -13.66 -15.95
C ASN A 246 -29.39 -12.90 -15.00
N GLU A 247 -28.99 -11.71 -14.55
CA GLU A 247 -29.86 -10.86 -13.74
C GLU A 247 -31.04 -10.33 -14.55
N LEU A 248 -30.80 -9.86 -15.77
CA LEU A 248 -31.86 -9.42 -16.67
C LEU A 248 -32.84 -10.56 -17.00
N GLU A 249 -32.34 -11.75 -17.30
CA GLU A 249 -33.16 -12.93 -17.59
C GLU A 249 -34.04 -13.30 -16.38
N ARG A 250 -33.46 -13.36 -15.18
CA ARG A 250 -34.22 -13.61 -13.94
C ARG A 250 -35.29 -12.55 -13.69
N ALA A 251 -34.99 -11.27 -13.93
CA ALA A 251 -35.95 -10.19 -13.77
C ALA A 251 -37.10 -10.29 -14.78
N CYS A 252 -36.78 -10.60 -16.03
CA CYS A 252 -37.77 -10.84 -17.08
C CYS A 252 -38.66 -12.05 -16.76
N GLN A 253 -38.07 -13.15 -16.30
CA GLN A 253 -38.79 -14.36 -15.91
C GLN A 253 -39.72 -14.10 -14.71
N ALA A 254 -39.23 -13.43 -13.66
CA ALA A 254 -40.07 -13.08 -12.52
C ALA A 254 -41.26 -12.19 -12.93
N LYS A 255 -41.05 -11.26 -13.87
CA LYS A 255 -42.12 -10.40 -14.40
C LYS A 255 -43.13 -11.20 -15.23
N SER A 256 -42.68 -12.13 -16.07
CA SER A 256 -43.59 -12.97 -16.87
C SER A 256 -44.40 -13.91 -15.98
N GLU A 257 -43.78 -14.53 -14.99
CA GLU A 257 -44.47 -15.38 -14.00
C GLU A 257 -45.51 -14.60 -13.19
N ALA A 258 -45.19 -13.37 -12.77
CA ALA A 258 -46.14 -12.50 -12.08
C ALA A 258 -47.34 -12.12 -12.97
N LEU A 259 -47.11 -11.87 -14.27
CA LEU A 259 -48.18 -11.59 -15.22
C LEU A 259 -49.05 -12.83 -15.47
N ILE A 260 -48.44 -14.00 -15.68
CA ILE A 260 -49.16 -15.27 -15.85
C ILE A 260 -50.01 -15.58 -14.61
N SER A 261 -49.47 -15.40 -13.41
CA SER A 261 -50.22 -15.58 -12.16
C SER A 261 -51.40 -14.62 -12.06
N ARG A 262 -51.20 -13.35 -12.42
CA ARG A 262 -52.27 -12.35 -12.45
C ARG A 262 -53.36 -12.70 -13.47
N GLU A 263 -52.97 -13.12 -14.67
CA GLU A 263 -53.90 -13.55 -15.73
C GLU A 263 -54.70 -14.77 -15.27
N LYS A 264 -54.04 -15.78 -14.70
CA LYS A 264 -54.69 -16.97 -14.14
C LYS A 264 -55.72 -16.60 -13.07
N MET A 265 -55.37 -15.75 -12.11
CA MET A 265 -56.31 -15.28 -11.09
C MET A 265 -57.50 -14.51 -11.68
N ALA A 266 -57.29 -13.73 -12.75
CA ALA A 266 -58.37 -13.03 -13.43
C ALA A 266 -59.30 -14.00 -14.17
N LEU A 267 -58.75 -14.98 -14.88
CA LEU A 267 -59.52 -16.02 -15.57
C LEU A 267 -60.33 -16.87 -14.58
N GLU A 268 -59.74 -17.27 -13.44
CA GLU A 268 -60.47 -18.00 -12.39
C GLU A 268 -61.65 -17.19 -11.83
N ARG A 269 -61.49 -15.87 -11.66
CA ARG A 269 -62.61 -15.00 -11.24
C ARG A 269 -63.71 -14.94 -12.29
N ILE A 270 -63.36 -14.78 -13.56
CA ILE A 270 -64.33 -14.73 -14.67
C ILE A 270 -65.06 -16.07 -14.77
N GLN A 271 -64.34 -17.19 -14.70
CA GLN A 271 -64.92 -18.53 -14.74
C GLN A 271 -65.92 -18.74 -13.59
N LYS A 272 -65.55 -18.41 -12.35
CA LYS A 272 -66.48 -18.49 -11.20
C LYS A 272 -67.73 -17.65 -11.40
N HIS A 273 -67.59 -16.46 -11.97
CA HIS A 273 -68.73 -15.60 -12.27
C HIS A 273 -69.63 -16.21 -13.35
N GLN A 274 -69.04 -16.76 -14.42
CA GLN A 274 -69.79 -17.43 -15.49
C GLN A 274 -70.55 -18.66 -14.96
N GLU A 275 -69.90 -19.52 -14.17
CA GLU A 275 -70.54 -20.67 -13.53
C GLU A 275 -71.71 -20.26 -12.63
N ALA A 276 -71.60 -19.12 -11.93
CA ALA A 276 -72.69 -18.59 -11.13
C ALA A 276 -73.86 -18.08 -11.98
N LEU A 277 -73.57 -17.42 -13.11
CA LEU A 277 -74.59 -16.98 -14.07
C LEU A 277 -75.28 -18.18 -14.73
N ASP A 278 -74.54 -19.20 -15.14
CA ASP A 278 -75.08 -20.41 -15.77
C ASP A 278 -75.99 -21.18 -14.80
N LYS A 279 -75.58 -21.31 -13.52
CA LYS A 279 -76.45 -21.89 -12.47
C LYS A 279 -77.75 -21.10 -12.30
N LYS A 280 -77.69 -19.77 -12.32
CA LYS A 280 -78.89 -18.90 -12.25
C LYS A 280 -79.77 -19.08 -13.50
N ALA A 281 -79.18 -19.17 -14.68
CA ALA A 281 -79.92 -19.39 -15.93
C ALA A 281 -80.64 -20.74 -15.94
N LEU A 282 -79.98 -21.82 -15.52
CA LEU A 282 -80.59 -23.15 -15.37
C LEU A 282 -81.75 -23.14 -14.37
N LEU A 283 -81.58 -22.48 -13.23
CA LEU A 283 -82.66 -22.33 -12.24
C LEU A 283 -83.85 -21.60 -12.86
N MET A 284 -83.61 -20.46 -13.52
CA MET A 284 -84.66 -19.69 -14.18
C MET A 284 -85.39 -20.52 -15.24
N GLN A 285 -84.68 -21.32 -16.04
CA GLN A 285 -85.28 -22.22 -17.02
C GLN A 285 -86.16 -23.30 -16.36
N SER A 286 -85.70 -23.89 -15.25
CA SER A 286 -86.48 -24.84 -14.46
C SER A 286 -87.76 -24.21 -13.91
N ILE A 287 -87.69 -22.97 -13.40
CA ILE A 287 -88.86 -22.21 -12.92
C ILE A 287 -89.84 -21.94 -14.06
N VAL A 288 -89.36 -21.49 -15.23
CA VAL A 288 -90.21 -21.26 -16.41
C VAL A 288 -90.90 -22.55 -16.88
N SER A 289 -90.17 -23.68 -16.90
CA SER A 289 -90.77 -24.99 -17.22
C SER A 289 -91.84 -25.43 -16.21
N PHE A 290 -91.64 -25.12 -14.93
CA PHE A 290 -92.64 -25.36 -13.88
C PHE A 290 -93.91 -24.53 -14.10
N PHE A 291 -93.77 -23.22 -14.34
CA PHE A 291 -94.93 -22.36 -14.64
C PHE A 291 -95.67 -22.80 -15.91
N HIS A 292 -94.96 -23.21 -16.97
CA HIS A 292 -95.58 -23.75 -18.18
C HIS A 292 -96.36 -25.06 -17.92
N HIS A 293 -95.91 -25.91 -16.99
CA HIS A 293 -96.67 -27.09 -16.56
C HIS A 293 -97.94 -26.73 -15.78
N LEU A 294 -97.93 -25.65 -15.01
CA LEU A 294 -99.11 -25.18 -14.28
C LEU A 294 -100.15 -24.51 -15.20
N GLU A 295 -99.73 -23.84 -16.27
CA GLU A 295 -100.64 -23.20 -17.24
C GLU A 295 -101.29 -24.18 -18.23
N CYS A 296 -100.75 -25.39 -18.40
CA CYS A 296 -101.35 -26.48 -19.19
C CYS A 296 -101.77 -27.67 -18.31
N PRO A 297 -102.97 -27.65 -17.69
CA PRO A 297 -103.43 -28.76 -16.87
C PRO A 297 -103.82 -29.94 -17.78
N SER A 298 -102.93 -30.92 -17.93
CA SER A 298 -103.35 -32.24 -18.40
C SER A 298 -104.07 -32.96 -17.24
N PRO A 299 -105.23 -33.61 -17.47
CA PRO A 299 -106.18 -33.96 -16.40
C PRO A 299 -105.81 -35.21 -15.58
N SER A 300 -104.53 -35.57 -15.48
CA SER A 300 -104.12 -36.82 -14.79
C SER A 300 -102.73 -36.78 -14.18
N VAL A 301 -102.29 -35.65 -13.63
CA VAL A 301 -101.02 -35.57 -12.89
C VAL A 301 -101.32 -35.65 -11.38
N PRO A 302 -100.81 -36.67 -10.65
CA PRO A 302 -101.12 -36.86 -9.23
C PRO A 302 -100.47 -35.79 -8.34
N ASP A 303 -101.15 -35.42 -7.26
CA ASP A 303 -100.77 -34.38 -6.29
C ASP A 303 -99.35 -34.60 -5.71
N GLU A 304 -98.93 -35.85 -5.59
CA GLU A 304 -97.59 -36.25 -5.13
C GLU A 304 -96.46 -35.77 -6.04
N THR A 305 -96.71 -35.64 -7.35
CA THR A 305 -95.70 -35.09 -8.28
C THR A 305 -95.52 -33.58 -8.16
N LEU A 306 -96.58 -32.82 -7.87
CA LEU A 306 -96.47 -31.38 -7.60
C LEU A 306 -95.70 -31.13 -6.30
N LEU A 307 -95.98 -31.90 -5.25
CA LEU A 307 -95.27 -31.84 -3.98
C LEU A 307 -93.79 -32.20 -4.13
N ALA A 308 -93.46 -33.23 -4.93
CA ALA A 308 -92.08 -33.60 -5.22
C ALA A 308 -91.32 -32.49 -5.97
N PHE A 309 -91.98 -31.79 -6.89
CA PHE A 309 -91.40 -30.63 -7.59
C PHE A 309 -91.20 -29.42 -6.67
N GLU A 310 -92.15 -29.16 -5.76
CA GLU A 310 -92.07 -28.07 -4.77
C GLU A 310 -90.92 -28.30 -3.77
N ILE A 311 -90.78 -29.53 -3.27
CA ILE A 311 -89.65 -29.95 -2.41
C ILE A 311 -88.32 -29.82 -3.15
N GLN A 312 -88.29 -30.15 -4.44
CA GLN A 312 -87.08 -30.04 -5.25
C GLN A 312 -86.68 -28.57 -5.51
N LEU A 313 -87.67 -27.67 -5.66
CA LEU A 313 -87.44 -26.23 -5.79
C LEU A 313 -86.92 -25.62 -4.48
N GLU A 314 -87.50 -25.99 -3.32
CA GLU A 314 -87.02 -25.58 -1.99
C GLU A 314 -85.60 -26.07 -1.72
N CYS A 315 -85.30 -27.33 -2.04
CA CYS A 315 -83.94 -27.87 -1.89
C CYS A 315 -82.93 -27.13 -2.77
N HIS A 316 -83.32 -26.70 -3.98
CA HIS A 316 -82.44 -25.93 -4.86
C HIS A 316 -82.26 -24.47 -4.43
N LEU A 317 -83.27 -23.85 -3.82
CA LEU A 317 -83.20 -22.48 -3.27
C LEU A 317 -82.32 -22.40 -2.01
N LEU A 318 -82.29 -23.45 -1.19
CA LEU A 318 -81.47 -23.53 0.04
C LEU A 318 -79.96 -23.66 -0.22
N VAL A 319 -79.53 -24.02 -1.44
CA VAL A 319 -78.10 -24.18 -1.81
C VAL A 319 -77.49 -22.88 -2.35
N MET A 320 -78.22 -21.77 -2.35
CA MET A 320 -77.69 -20.46 -2.75
C MET A 320 -76.64 -19.95 -1.75
N PRO A 321 -75.41 -19.64 -2.18
CA PRO A 321 -74.47 -18.92 -1.32
C PRO A 321 -74.98 -17.50 -1.12
N SER A 322 -75.11 -17.09 0.15
CA SER A 322 -75.39 -15.71 0.57
C SER A 322 -74.38 -14.75 -0.06
N LEU A 323 -74.89 -13.74 -0.76
CA LEU A 323 -74.16 -12.73 -1.52
C LEU A 323 -73.49 -11.65 -0.65
N ASP A 324 -73.03 -12.00 0.54
CA ASP A 324 -72.41 -11.08 1.50
C ASP A 324 -70.95 -11.46 1.77
N SER A 325 -70.10 -11.40 0.74
CA SER A 325 -68.63 -11.19 0.86
C SER A 325 -68.00 -11.23 -0.54
N TYR A 326 -67.96 -10.08 -1.20
CA TYR A 326 -67.07 -9.81 -2.32
C TYR A 326 -66.24 -8.57 -2.02
#